data_AF-A0A3M7H9T0-F1
#
_entry.id   AF-A0A3M7H9T0-F1
#
_cell.length_a   1.000
_cell.length_b   1.000
_cell.length_c   1.000
_cell.angle_alpha   90.00
_cell.angle_beta   90.00
_cell.angle_gamma   90.00
#
_symmetry.space_group_name_H-M   'P 1'
#
loop_
_entity.id
_entity.type
_entity.pdbx_description
1 polymer ?
#
loop_
_entity_poly.entity_id
_entity_poly.type
_entity_poly.pdbx_seq_one_letter_code
_entity_poly.pdbx_strand_id
1 'polypeptide(L)'
;DSALTLGKARLQEYQVIGRHLPSDSNPTPKLYRMRVFAPNDVVAKSRFWYFLAKLKKVKKANGEIVSLNLIHEKHPLKVKNFGIWLRYDSRSGTHNMYKEYREMSRCDAVVAMYQDMAARHRARFRTISILKVIEVEKADDLRRPYMRQLTTKDLKFPLPHRVPPKNGKQVFSANRPNTFY
;
A
#
# COMPACT_ATOMS: atom_id res chain seq x y z
N ASP A 1 17.16 -9.46 -9.87
CA ASP A 1 15.80 -10.06 -9.77
C ASP A 1 15.05 -9.85 -8.46
N SER A 2 14.88 -8.60 -8.00
CA SER A 2 14.09 -8.29 -6.78
C SER A 2 12.63 -7.89 -7.06
N ALA A 3 12.17 -7.96 -8.31
CA ALA A 3 10.83 -7.55 -8.71
C ALA A 3 9.77 -8.67 -8.54
N LEU A 4 10.19 -9.93 -8.40
CA LEU A 4 9.29 -11.08 -8.31
C LEU A 4 8.88 -11.46 -6.88
N THR A 5 9.54 -10.94 -5.84
CA THR A 5 9.23 -11.27 -4.43
C THR A 5 8.18 -10.37 -3.79
N LEU A 6 7.87 -9.19 -4.37
CA LEU A 6 6.73 -8.38 -3.92
C LEU A 6 5.37 -8.95 -4.39
N GLY A 7 5.38 -9.92 -5.32
CA GLY A 7 4.18 -10.59 -5.81
C GLY A 7 3.61 -11.67 -4.88
N LYS A 8 4.34 -12.06 -3.81
CA LYS A 8 3.90 -13.08 -2.84
C LYS A 8 3.97 -12.64 -1.37
N ALA A 9 4.83 -11.69 -1.00
CA ALA A 9 4.89 -11.21 0.38
C ALA A 9 3.84 -10.12 0.62
N ARG A 10 2.76 -10.47 1.35
CA ARG A 10 1.74 -9.53 1.81
C ARG A 10 2.42 -8.40 2.58
N LEU A 11 2.21 -7.14 2.17
CA LEU A 11 2.72 -6.00 2.92
C LEU A 11 2.09 -5.98 4.31
N GLN A 12 2.89 -5.63 5.30
CA GLN A 12 2.49 -5.46 6.68
C GLN A 12 2.74 -4.00 7.09
N GLU A 13 1.95 -3.52 8.03
CA GLU A 13 2.06 -2.16 8.53
C GLU A 13 2.86 -2.14 9.84
N TYR A 14 4.00 -1.48 9.83
CA TYR A 14 4.88 -1.35 10.99
C TYR A 14 4.85 0.07 11.52
N GLN A 15 4.67 0.22 12.83
CA GLN A 15 5.02 1.42 13.56
C GLN A 15 6.47 1.33 13.99
N VAL A 16 7.32 2.17 13.41
CA VAL A 16 8.74 2.26 13.80
C VAL A 16 8.96 3.58 14.53
N ILE A 17 9.54 3.49 15.73
CA ILE A 17 9.94 4.63 16.53
C ILE A 17 11.45 4.61 16.67
N GLY A 18 12.10 5.73 16.34
CA GLY A 18 13.54 5.88 16.49
C GLY A 18 13.94 7.29 16.90
N ARG A 19 15.17 7.43 17.36
CA ARG A 19 15.76 8.70 17.81
C ARG A 19 17.25 8.74 17.51
N HIS A 20 17.86 9.90 17.71
CA HIS A 20 19.31 10.00 17.82
C HIS A 20 19.81 9.26 19.06
N LEU A 21 21.06 8.80 19.02
CA LEU A 21 21.72 8.34 20.24
C LEU A 21 21.80 9.49 21.25
N PRO A 22 21.47 9.25 22.53
CA PRO A 22 21.71 10.23 23.58
C PRO A 22 23.18 10.65 23.64
N SER A 23 23.42 11.93 23.92
CA SER A 23 24.76 12.50 24.07
C SER A 23 24.76 13.47 25.26
N ASP A 24 25.93 13.84 25.78
CA ASP A 24 26.02 14.75 26.93
C ASP A 24 25.35 16.11 26.65
N SER A 25 25.41 16.56 25.39
CA SER A 25 24.74 17.79 24.94
C SER A 25 23.23 17.62 24.77
N ASN A 26 22.72 16.40 24.57
CA ASN A 26 21.30 16.13 24.39
C ASN A 26 20.94 14.75 24.98
N PRO A 27 20.65 14.69 26.29
CA PRO A 27 20.37 13.43 26.99
C PRO A 27 19.00 12.85 26.64
N THR A 28 18.05 13.68 26.17
CA THR A 28 16.68 13.26 25.81
C THR A 28 16.33 13.60 24.36
N PRO A 29 16.94 12.91 23.36
CA PRO A 29 16.66 13.18 21.95
C PRO A 29 15.19 12.94 21.59
N LYS A 30 14.68 13.78 20.69
CA LYS A 30 13.30 13.70 20.20
C LYS A 30 13.02 12.35 19.51
N LEU A 31 11.90 11.73 19.87
CA LEU A 31 11.40 10.51 19.25
C LEU A 31 10.66 10.82 17.94
N TYR A 32 10.95 10.04 16.90
CA TYR A 32 10.28 10.09 15.61
C TYR A 32 9.52 8.80 15.37
N ARG A 33 8.23 8.91 15.06
CA ARG A 33 7.35 7.78 14.75
C ARG A 33 6.97 7.80 13.27
N MET A 34 7.10 6.66 12.61
CA MET A 34 6.64 6.47 11.23
C MET A 34 5.80 5.20 11.10
N ARG A 35 4.79 5.25 10.22
CA ARG A 35 4.08 4.07 9.73
C ARG A 35 4.73 3.65 8.42
N VAL A 36 5.22 2.42 8.36
CA VAL A 36 5.99 1.88 7.26
C VAL A 36 5.32 0.62 6.75
N PHE A 37 5.01 0.58 5.45
CA PHE A 37 4.49 -0.62 4.79
C PHE A 37 5.66 -1.42 4.22
N ALA A 38 5.85 -2.64 4.72
CA ALA A 38 6.98 -3.49 4.35
C ALA A 38 6.61 -4.98 4.46
N PRO A 39 7.28 -5.87 3.71
CA PRO A 39 7.02 -7.31 3.79
C PRO A 39 7.52 -7.96 5.09
N ASN A 40 8.50 -7.36 5.76
CA ASN A 40 9.07 -7.84 7.03
C ASN A 40 9.70 -6.69 7.83
N ASP A 41 10.14 -6.99 9.05
CA ASP A 41 10.72 -6.04 9.99
C ASP A 41 12.06 -5.46 9.49
N VAL A 42 12.91 -6.25 8.84
CA VAL A 42 14.20 -5.80 8.29
C VAL A 42 14.00 -4.70 7.24
N VAL A 43 13.07 -4.92 6.32
CA VAL A 43 12.73 -3.92 5.29
C VAL A 43 12.06 -2.71 5.93
N ALA A 44 11.23 -2.89 6.97
CA ALA A 44 10.63 -1.78 7.71
C ALA A 44 11.70 -0.88 8.37
N LYS A 45 12.69 -1.47 9.07
CA LYS A 45 13.83 -0.74 9.67
C LYS A 45 14.63 0.00 8.60
N SER A 46 14.92 -0.65 7.47
CA SER A 46 15.66 -0.04 6.36
C SER A 46 14.92 1.17 5.76
N ARG A 47 13.62 1.03 5.50
CA ARG A 47 12.79 2.12 4.96
C ARG A 47 12.62 3.27 5.95
N PHE A 48 12.51 2.97 7.25
CA PHE A 48 12.50 3.99 8.31
C PHE A 48 13.76 4.86 8.24
N TRP A 49 14.95 4.25 8.23
CA TRP A 49 16.21 5.00 8.14
C TRP A 49 16.33 5.80 6.84
N TYR A 50 15.88 5.24 5.71
CA TYR A 50 15.86 5.97 4.44
C TYR A 50 15.06 7.27 4.52
N PHE A 51 13.85 7.23 5.09
CA PHE A 51 13.03 8.43 5.23
C PHE A 51 13.54 9.38 6.32
N LEU A 52 13.99 8.85 7.45
CA LEU A 52 14.48 9.67 8.56
C LEU A 52 15.76 10.43 8.19
N ALA A 53 16.65 9.82 7.41
CA ALA A 53 17.83 10.49 6.87
C ALA A 53 17.45 11.66 5.95
N LYS A 54 16.42 11.49 5.10
CA LYS A 54 15.94 12.55 4.21
C LYS A 54 15.24 13.70 4.96
N LEU A 55 14.47 13.38 6.00
CA LEU A 55 13.63 14.38 6.68
C LEU A 55 14.35 15.09 7.84
N LYS A 56 15.23 14.38 8.55
CA LYS A 56 15.84 14.84 9.81
C LYS A 56 17.35 14.64 9.87
N LYS A 57 17.99 14.23 8.77
CA LYS A 57 19.44 14.00 8.66
C LYS A 57 19.98 12.99 9.70
N VAL A 58 19.12 12.15 10.26
CA VAL A 58 19.51 11.08 11.19
C VAL A 58 19.88 9.83 10.40
N LYS A 59 21.08 9.30 10.63
CA LYS A 59 21.56 8.05 10.01
C LYS A 59 21.53 6.92 11.04
N LYS A 60 21.47 5.67 10.55
CA LYS A 60 21.54 4.46 11.39
C LYS A 60 22.77 4.43 12.31
N ALA A 61 23.89 5.02 11.90
CA ALA A 61 25.12 5.06 12.70
C ALA A 61 24.99 5.93 13.97
N ASN A 62 24.18 7.00 13.92
CA ASN A 62 24.09 8.00 14.99
C ASN A 62 22.69 7.98 15.64
N GLY A 63 21.94 6.89 15.47
CA GLY A 63 20.58 6.77 15.94
C GLY A 63 20.21 5.32 16.19
N GLU A 64 19.17 5.13 16.99
CA GLU A 64 18.66 3.83 17.36
C GLU A 64 17.16 3.74 17.10
N ILE A 65 16.68 2.51 16.85
CA ILE A 65 15.24 2.21 16.82
C ILE A 65 14.86 1.79 18.23
N VAL A 66 13.97 2.56 18.86
CA VAL A 66 13.49 2.33 20.22
C VAL A 66 12.42 1.25 20.24
N SER A 67 11.53 1.26 19.27
CA SER A 67 10.50 0.23 19.15
C SER A 67 10.08 -0.01 17.70
N LEU A 68 9.70 -1.25 17.44
CA LEU A 68 9.10 -1.68 16.18
C LEU A 68 7.90 -2.55 16.51
N ASN A 69 6.72 -2.05 16.17
CA ASN A 69 5.46 -2.73 16.46
C ASN A 69 4.70 -3.01 15.15
N LEU A 70 4.19 -4.21 15.01
CA LEU A 70 3.28 -4.57 13.91
C LEU A 70 1.87 -4.04 14.22
N ILE A 71 1.30 -3.23 13.33
CA ILE A 71 -0.09 -2.76 13.42
C ILE A 71 -0.97 -3.69 12.60
N HIS A 72 -1.99 -4.22 13.26
CA HIS A 72 -3.06 -4.99 12.61
C HIS A 72 -4.27 -4.10 12.33
N GLU A 73 -5.02 -4.44 11.27
CA GLU A 73 -6.25 -3.71 10.95
C GLU A 73 -7.30 -3.95 12.03
N LYS A 74 -7.94 -2.87 12.51
CA LYS A 74 -8.91 -2.94 13.61
C LYS A 74 -10.18 -3.71 13.23
N HIS A 75 -10.61 -3.58 11.97
CA HIS A 75 -11.84 -4.18 11.45
C HIS A 75 -11.60 -4.82 10.08
N PRO A 76 -10.93 -5.99 10.03
CA PRO A 76 -10.53 -6.62 8.77
C PRO A 76 -11.69 -7.20 7.95
N LEU A 77 -12.88 -7.33 8.55
CA LEU A 77 -14.09 -7.84 7.89
C LEU A 77 -15.00 -6.72 7.35
N LYS A 78 -14.61 -5.45 7.51
CA LYS A 78 -15.36 -4.30 7.00
C LYS A 78 -14.67 -3.74 5.75
N VAL A 79 -15.43 -3.61 4.65
CA VAL A 79 -14.96 -2.90 3.45
C VAL A 79 -14.86 -1.41 3.76
N LYS A 80 -13.72 -0.81 3.40
CA LYS A 80 -13.42 0.60 3.66
C LYS A 80 -12.94 1.27 2.38
N ASN A 81 -13.01 2.60 2.37
CA ASN A 81 -12.38 3.40 1.33
C ASN A 81 -11.12 4.04 1.91
N PHE A 82 -10.02 4.01 1.18
CA PHE A 82 -8.74 4.55 1.61
C PHE A 82 -8.27 5.64 0.64
N GLY A 83 -7.92 6.79 1.19
CA GLY A 83 -7.23 7.86 0.49
C GLY A 83 -5.72 7.76 0.72
N ILE A 84 -4.96 7.68 -0.37
CA ILE A 84 -3.50 7.56 -0.34
C ILE A 84 -2.88 8.77 -1.04
N TRP A 85 -2.12 9.54 -0.26
CA TRP A 85 -1.20 10.54 -0.80
C TRP A 85 0.15 9.90 -1.02
N LEU A 86 0.63 9.98 -2.25
CA LEU A 86 1.92 9.44 -2.63
C LEU A 86 2.70 10.47 -3.42
N ARG A 87 4.02 10.39 -3.31
CA ARG A 87 4.96 11.02 -4.23
C ARG A 87 5.63 9.92 -5.01
N TYR A 88 5.76 10.08 -6.31
CA TYR A 88 6.52 9.14 -7.12
C TYR A 88 7.47 9.86 -8.06
N ASP A 89 8.59 9.21 -8.33
CA ASP A 89 9.56 9.65 -9.31
C ASP A 89 9.21 9.00 -10.66
N SER A 90 8.85 9.84 -11.63
CA SER A 90 8.68 9.45 -13.03
C SER A 90 10.03 9.44 -13.75
N ARG A 91 10.02 9.21 -15.06
CA ARG A 91 11.23 9.31 -15.88
C ARG A 91 11.71 10.75 -16.05
N SER A 92 10.81 11.72 -15.89
CA SER A 92 11.08 13.13 -16.20
C SER A 92 11.03 14.04 -14.97
N GLY A 93 10.56 13.56 -13.82
CA GLY A 93 10.47 14.37 -12.61
C GLY A 93 9.70 13.71 -11.48
N THR A 94 9.60 14.42 -10.35
CA THR A 94 8.89 13.93 -9.15
C THR A 94 7.49 14.52 -9.09
N HIS A 95 6.46 13.68 -8.94
CA HIS A 95 5.07 14.13 -8.93
C HIS A 95 4.34 13.64 -7.68
N ASN A 96 3.50 14.52 -7.13
CA ASN A 96 2.57 14.16 -6.07
C ASN A 96 1.26 13.67 -6.68
N MET A 97 0.68 12.63 -6.08
CA MET A 97 -0.58 12.05 -6.49
C MET A 97 -1.44 11.74 -5.27
N TYR A 98 -2.76 11.81 -5.50
CA TYR A 98 -3.76 11.32 -4.58
C TYR A 98 -4.57 10.23 -5.29
N LYS A 99 -4.67 9.06 -4.68
CA LYS A 99 -5.43 7.92 -5.22
C LYS A 99 -6.32 7.32 -4.14
N GLU A 100 -7.41 6.70 -4.57
CA GLU A 100 -8.43 6.11 -3.69
C GLU A 100 -8.58 4.63 -4.02
N TYR A 101 -8.69 3.79 -2.98
CA TYR A 101 -8.82 2.33 -3.11
C TYR A 101 -9.90 1.82 -2.15
N ARG A 102 -10.65 0.80 -2.59
CA ARG A 102 -11.71 0.15 -1.78
C ARG A 102 -11.23 -1.22 -1.37
N GLU A 103 -10.82 -1.37 -0.12
CA GLU A 103 -10.20 -2.58 0.39
C GLU A 103 -10.60 -2.84 1.85
N MET A 104 -10.24 -4.03 2.36
CA MET A 104 -10.53 -4.44 3.74
C MET A 104 -9.52 -3.91 4.76
N SER A 105 -8.28 -3.63 4.32
CA SER A 105 -7.19 -3.18 5.19
C SER A 105 -6.32 -2.10 4.53
N ARG A 106 -5.62 -1.31 5.36
CA ARG A 106 -4.62 -0.35 4.84
C ARG A 106 -3.50 -1.02 4.05
N CYS A 107 -3.08 -2.21 4.46
CA CYS A 107 -2.05 -2.98 3.77
C CYS A 107 -2.49 -3.37 2.36
N ASP A 108 -3.70 -3.91 2.23
CA ASP A 108 -4.24 -4.32 0.92
C ASP A 108 -4.45 -3.09 0.01
N ALA A 109 -4.92 -1.96 0.56
CA ALA A 109 -5.01 -0.71 -0.19
C ALA A 109 -3.66 -0.22 -0.72
N VAL A 110 -2.59 -0.35 0.07
CA VAL A 110 -1.23 -0.02 -0.35
C VAL A 110 -0.71 -1.01 -1.40
N VAL A 111 -1.03 -2.31 -1.29
CA VAL A 111 -0.69 -3.31 -2.32
C VAL A 111 -1.38 -2.98 -3.65
N ALA A 112 -2.69 -2.70 -3.61
CA ALA A 112 -3.46 -2.27 -4.78
C ALA A 112 -2.86 -0.99 -5.40
N MET A 113 -2.41 -0.05 -4.56
CA MET A 113 -1.72 1.15 -5.03
C MET A 113 -0.41 0.84 -5.75
N TYR A 114 0.42 -0.04 -5.20
CA TYR A 114 1.66 -0.44 -5.86
C TYR A 114 1.40 -1.13 -7.20
N GLN A 115 0.39 -2.00 -7.29
CA GLN A 115 0.00 -2.66 -8.53
C GLN A 115 -0.51 -1.66 -9.57
N ASP A 116 -1.37 -0.73 -9.16
CA ASP A 116 -1.90 0.33 -10.02
C ASP A 116 -0.77 1.24 -10.55
N MET A 117 0.14 1.68 -9.69
CA MET A 117 1.28 2.50 -10.08
C MET A 117 2.24 1.77 -11.03
N ALA A 118 2.42 0.46 -10.84
CA ALA A 118 3.18 -0.38 -11.76
C ALA A 118 2.47 -0.52 -13.13
N ALA A 119 1.16 -0.74 -13.14
CA ALA A 119 0.39 -0.93 -14.37
C ALA A 119 0.26 0.36 -15.20
N ARG A 120 -0.15 1.46 -14.57
CA ARG A 120 -0.45 2.72 -15.27
C ARG A 120 0.76 3.60 -15.51
N HIS A 121 1.74 3.59 -14.61
CA HIS A 121 2.88 4.50 -14.67
C HIS A 121 4.24 3.79 -14.75
N ARG A 122 4.26 2.45 -14.77
CA ARG A 122 5.50 1.64 -14.73
C ARG A 122 6.40 2.01 -13.55
N ALA A 123 5.81 2.52 -12.48
CA ALA A 123 6.53 2.94 -11.30
C ALA A 123 6.95 1.71 -10.49
N ARG A 124 8.19 1.70 -10.03
CA ARG A 124 8.74 0.61 -9.23
C ARG A 124 8.53 0.91 -7.75
N PHE A 125 8.53 -0.12 -6.91
CA PHE A 125 8.41 0.04 -5.46
C PHE A 125 9.36 1.11 -4.87
N ARG A 126 10.61 1.15 -5.35
CA ARG A 126 11.63 2.10 -4.87
C ARG A 126 11.32 3.56 -5.22
N THR A 127 10.63 3.82 -6.33
CA THR A 127 10.36 5.19 -6.82
C THR A 127 9.12 5.79 -6.19
N ILE A 128 8.36 5.03 -5.39
CA ILE A 128 7.15 5.48 -4.73
C ILE A 128 7.43 5.72 -3.24
N SER A 129 7.01 6.88 -2.77
CA SER A 129 7.01 7.29 -1.37
C SER A 129 5.58 7.56 -0.94
N ILE A 130 5.08 6.76 0.00
CA ILE A 130 3.76 6.95 0.59
C ILE A 130 3.87 8.03 1.66
N LEU A 131 3.08 9.10 1.53
CA LEU A 131 3.09 10.24 2.44
C LEU A 131 2.06 10.05 3.55
N LYS A 132 0.84 9.64 3.17
CA LYS A 132 -0.28 9.49 4.10
C LYS A 132 -1.27 8.47 3.56
N VAL A 133 -1.79 7.63 4.44
CA VAL A 133 -2.92 6.73 4.18
C VAL A 133 -4.00 7.04 5.22
N ILE A 134 -5.21 7.37 4.76
CA ILE A 134 -6.36 7.57 5.64
C ILE A 134 -7.53 6.70 5.20
N GLU A 135 -8.37 6.34 6.15
CA GLU A 135 -9.72 5.83 5.87
C GLU A 135 -10.63 7.03 5.56
N VAL A 136 -11.39 6.95 4.47
CA VAL A 136 -12.39 7.95 4.07
C VAL A 136 -13.75 7.40 4.49
N GLU A 137 -14.33 8.02 5.53
CA GLU A 137 -15.56 7.52 6.16
C GLU A 137 -16.82 7.94 5.41
N LYS A 138 -16.86 9.18 4.92
CA LYS A 138 -18.01 9.72 4.18
C LYS A 138 -17.88 9.40 2.70
N ALA A 139 -18.95 8.90 2.09
CA ALA A 139 -18.98 8.63 0.65
C ALA A 139 -18.84 9.91 -0.18
N ASP A 140 -19.31 11.05 0.33
CA ASP A 140 -19.26 12.35 -0.36
C ASP A 140 -17.83 12.90 -0.47
N ASP A 141 -16.93 12.51 0.43
CA ASP A 141 -15.53 12.91 0.41
C ASP A 141 -14.71 12.16 -0.66
N LEU A 142 -15.29 11.13 -1.30
CA LEU A 142 -14.64 10.38 -2.37
C LEU A 142 -14.56 11.21 -3.64
N ARG A 143 -13.35 11.48 -4.11
CA ARG A 143 -13.13 12.34 -5.26
C ARG A 143 -13.19 11.55 -6.57
N ARG A 144 -12.89 10.25 -6.57
CA ARG A 144 -12.80 9.42 -7.78
C ARG A 144 -14.17 8.86 -8.20
N PRO A 145 -14.66 9.12 -9.44
CA PRO A 145 -15.98 8.63 -9.87
C PRO A 145 -16.12 7.10 -9.81
N TYR A 146 -15.08 6.36 -10.18
CA TYR A 146 -15.08 4.89 -10.13
C TYR A 146 -15.15 4.31 -8.71
N MET A 147 -14.86 5.11 -7.68
CA MET A 147 -15.03 4.75 -6.28
C MET A 147 -16.45 5.07 -5.81
N ARG A 148 -16.98 6.24 -6.21
CA ARG A 148 -18.34 6.69 -5.88
C ARG A 148 -19.43 5.76 -6.42
N GLN A 149 -19.24 5.17 -7.60
CA GLN A 149 -20.22 4.21 -8.15
C GLN A 149 -20.40 2.95 -7.27
N LEU A 150 -19.42 2.62 -6.41
CA LEU A 150 -19.44 1.43 -5.56
C LEU A 150 -20.07 1.68 -4.18
N THR A 151 -20.47 2.92 -3.88
CA THR A 151 -21.05 3.30 -2.58
C THR A 151 -22.57 3.46 -2.63
N THR A 152 -23.21 3.18 -3.76
CA THR A 152 -24.67 3.25 -3.89
C THR A 152 -25.35 2.15 -3.07
N LYS A 153 -26.46 2.51 -2.40
CA LYS A 153 -27.30 1.53 -1.70
C LYS A 153 -27.93 0.57 -2.73
N ASP A 154 -28.06 -0.70 -2.37
CA ASP A 154 -28.69 -1.75 -3.19
C ASP A 154 -28.04 -1.93 -4.59
N LEU A 155 -26.72 -1.75 -4.67
CA LEU A 155 -25.94 -1.94 -5.89
C LEU A 155 -26.12 -3.37 -6.43
N LYS A 156 -26.59 -3.48 -7.67
CA LYS A 156 -26.74 -4.74 -8.41
C LYS A 156 -26.11 -4.61 -9.79
N PHE A 157 -25.38 -5.63 -10.20
CA PHE A 157 -24.80 -5.71 -11.54
C PHE A 157 -24.76 -7.16 -12.01
N PRO A 158 -25.07 -7.44 -13.29
CA PRO A 158 -24.85 -8.76 -13.87
C PRO A 158 -23.35 -9.00 -14.09
N LEU A 159 -22.96 -10.26 -14.30
CA LEU A 159 -21.67 -10.65 -14.85
C LEU A 159 -21.88 -11.11 -16.30
N PRO A 160 -21.85 -10.21 -17.30
CA PRO A 160 -22.39 -10.50 -18.64
C PRO A 160 -21.64 -11.58 -19.42
N HIS A 161 -20.35 -11.73 -19.15
CA HIS A 161 -19.50 -12.71 -19.82
C HIS A 161 -18.62 -13.41 -18.78
N ARG A 162 -18.83 -14.71 -18.61
CA ARG A 162 -18.04 -15.56 -17.70
C ARG A 162 -17.13 -16.47 -18.49
N VAL A 163 -15.82 -16.28 -18.33
CA VAL A 163 -14.84 -17.18 -18.94
C VAL A 163 -14.88 -18.52 -18.20
N PRO A 164 -15.01 -19.66 -18.91
CA PRO A 164 -15.01 -20.96 -18.27
C PRO A 164 -13.70 -21.18 -17.50
N PRO A 165 -13.76 -21.83 -16.32
CA PRO A 165 -12.58 -22.06 -15.50
C PRO A 165 -11.55 -22.87 -16.29
N LYS A 166 -10.26 -22.55 -16.09
CA LYS A 166 -9.15 -23.30 -16.72
C LYS A 166 -8.99 -24.70 -16.13
N ASN A 167 -9.48 -24.92 -14.91
CA ASN A 167 -9.43 -26.21 -14.23
C ASN A 167 -10.43 -27.17 -14.89
N GLY A 168 -9.95 -28.32 -15.35
CA GLY A 168 -10.77 -29.29 -16.09
C GLY A 168 -10.96 -28.96 -17.57
N LYS A 169 -10.21 -28.00 -18.12
CA LYS A 169 -10.25 -27.66 -19.55
C LYS A 169 -9.70 -28.84 -20.37
N GLN A 170 -10.57 -29.50 -21.12
CA GLN A 170 -10.15 -30.49 -22.11
C GLN A 170 -9.54 -29.78 -23.32
N VAL A 171 -8.46 -30.33 -23.87
CA VAL A 171 -7.80 -29.79 -25.08
C VAL A 171 -8.75 -29.89 -26.28
N PHE A 172 -9.52 -30.97 -26.34
CA PHE A 172 -10.54 -31.22 -27.34
C PHE A 172 -11.90 -31.39 -26.65
N SER A 173 -12.93 -30.74 -27.17
CA SER A 173 -14.30 -30.85 -26.69
C SER A 173 -15.24 -30.85 -27.89
N ALA A 174 -16.24 -31.73 -27.88
CA ALA A 174 -17.26 -31.77 -28.92
C ALA A 174 -18.18 -30.54 -28.89
N ASN A 175 -18.39 -29.95 -27.71
CA ASN A 175 -19.27 -28.80 -27.51
C ASN A 175 -18.49 -27.53 -27.22
N ARG A 176 -18.97 -26.41 -27.76
CA ARG A 176 -18.43 -25.06 -27.47
C ARG A 176 -18.80 -24.63 -26.04
N PRO A 177 -17.89 -23.94 -25.32
CA PRO A 177 -18.18 -23.46 -23.97
C PRO A 177 -19.25 -22.37 -23.99
N ASN A 178 -20.16 -22.41 -23.01
CA ASN A 178 -21.12 -21.34 -22.77
C ASN A 178 -20.50 -20.28 -21.84
N THR A 179 -20.79 -19.00 -22.12
CA THR A 179 -20.30 -17.84 -21.36
C THR A 179 -21.41 -17.06 -20.67
N PHE A 180 -22.68 -17.45 -20.86
CA PHE A 180 -23.87 -16.80 -20.32
C PHE A 180 -24.62 -17.74 -19.37
N TYR A 181 -24.90 -17.27 -18.15
CA TYR A 181 -25.52 -18.01 -17.05
C TYR A 181 -26.52 -17.12 -16.29
#